data_AF-A0A1S3REZ3-F1
#
_entry.id   AF-A0A1S3REZ3-F1
#
_cell.length_a   1.000
_cell.length_b   1.000
_cell.length_c   1.000
_cell.angle_alpha   90.00
_cell.angle_beta   90.00
_cell.angle_gamma   90.00
#
_symmetry.space_group_name_H-M   'P 1'
#
loop_
_entity.id
_entity.type
_entity.pdbx_description
1 polymer ?
#
loop_
_entity_poly.entity_id
_entity_poly.type
_entity_poly.pdbx_seq_one_letter_code
_entity_poly.pdbx_strand_id
1 'polypeptide(L)'
;MEHIFAGGNHSFALCTLGQESEERSNNLRSSVGKVTQQTIDEEIIDKWISECDSKSWKKGQKDITKMFSSASCLNGSFLDKSCDKHYQTSPKQSGLDFSLVQGAFRKLAKKDKVLTEVEAVVQHTLLPSLYEEPIGVEGLRVYLVLPELLRVLHKQHRRTDLTKAVAAAILRLHPDKLQVLVDWWSSLKLSVATKHIRMWKKALSVILTTTHLRTPGLKHLFQVLDHLHRANQKAGGTQIVPDSSFCLEDTEFHPMFLEEDVKLWRSLSKQDQTTAIFCRYPFLMNLQSKIKVFNINAALTKNPPNNRQRTGMWPFDMFPVAAPAPFFELRLRRASLIEDTFHQLSVAYHSTFKRSIVVYFDEDATLTAVYKRDYFLHLFDKLLVPESGMFMYNDTNTLAWFPAMPRVEEKRYFLFGVLCGMALYNNNMVHLPFPMAFFKKLVNIKPSLEDLREFSPIEAGSLQYILDYPDDDVENMDMTFSVMWGDVVVELDPKETGKLVTSANKKEFVDTYVNYIFNQSVEVVFEEFRKGFFKVCDMDVVEFFQPEELRGVMVGKENFDWETLKQNTV
;
A
#
# COMPACT_ATOMS: atom_id res chain seq x y z
N MET A 1 14.41 12.87 -53.65
CA MET A 1 15.25 12.16 -52.67
C MET A 1 14.36 11.89 -51.47
N GLU A 2 13.82 10.68 -51.34
CA GLU A 2 12.73 10.38 -50.39
C GLU A 2 13.06 9.15 -49.54
N HIS A 3 13.45 9.44 -48.30
CA HIS A 3 13.65 8.53 -47.17
C HIS A 3 14.95 7.68 -47.15
N ILE A 4 15.73 7.92 -46.09
CA ILE A 4 16.86 7.10 -45.65
C ILE A 4 16.43 6.40 -44.36
N PHE A 5 16.62 5.10 -44.28
CA PHE A 5 16.35 4.30 -43.08
C PHE A 5 17.65 3.69 -42.57
N ALA A 6 17.93 3.89 -41.28
CA ALA A 6 19.12 3.39 -40.61
C ALA A 6 18.74 2.42 -39.48
N GLY A 7 19.34 1.23 -39.49
CA GLY A 7 19.27 0.23 -38.41
C GLY A 7 20.64 -0.41 -38.19
N GLY A 8 20.84 -1.02 -37.01
CA GLY A 8 22.16 -1.40 -36.47
C GLY A 8 23.08 -2.20 -37.39
N ASN A 9 22.54 -3.05 -38.27
CA ASN A 9 23.36 -3.83 -39.22
C ASN A 9 23.16 -3.47 -40.70
N HIS A 10 22.18 -2.62 -41.06
CA HIS A 10 21.99 -2.18 -42.46
C HIS A 10 21.30 -0.82 -42.52
N SER A 11 21.77 0.04 -43.44
CA SER A 11 21.09 1.27 -43.84
C SER A 11 20.80 1.23 -45.33
N PHE A 12 19.62 1.67 -45.75
CA PHE A 12 19.28 1.79 -47.17
C PHE A 12 18.49 3.07 -47.45
N ALA A 13 18.67 3.58 -48.67
CA ALA A 13 18.03 4.80 -49.16
C ALA A 13 17.13 4.46 -50.35
N LEU A 14 15.91 4.99 -50.35
CA LEU A 14 15.04 4.90 -51.51
C LEU A 14 15.25 6.14 -52.39
N CYS A 15 15.52 5.92 -53.68
CA CYS A 15 15.64 6.99 -54.66
C CYS A 15 14.71 6.71 -55.83
N THR A 16 13.67 7.51 -55.98
CA THR A 16 12.83 7.55 -57.18
C THR A 16 13.47 8.50 -58.19
N LEU A 17 13.96 7.93 -59.29
CA LEU A 17 14.37 8.69 -60.48
C LEU A 17 13.10 9.09 -61.24
N GLY A 18 12.81 10.39 -61.29
CA GLY A 18 11.78 10.92 -62.16
C GLY A 18 12.31 11.13 -63.57
N GLN A 19 11.59 10.63 -64.58
CA GLN A 19 11.25 11.39 -65.80
C GLN A 19 10.27 10.61 -66.71
N GLU A 20 9.20 11.32 -67.08
CA GLU A 20 8.51 11.41 -68.38
C GLU A 20 8.47 10.20 -69.35
N SER A 21 7.25 9.73 -69.65
CA SER A 21 6.62 9.65 -70.99
C SER A 21 5.57 8.52 -71.09
N GLU A 22 4.69 8.67 -72.07
CA GLU A 22 3.35 8.12 -72.24
C GLU A 22 3.22 6.60 -72.45
N GLU A 23 2.00 6.14 -72.15
CA GLU A 23 1.28 5.00 -72.74
C GLU A 23 2.06 3.76 -73.21
N ARG A 24 1.96 2.67 -72.44
CA ARG A 24 1.31 1.40 -72.86
C ARG A 24 1.55 0.27 -71.86
N SER A 25 0.57 -0.62 -71.83
CA SER A 25 0.58 -1.98 -71.29
C SER A 25 0.30 -2.15 -69.79
N ASN A 26 -1.00 -2.26 -69.54
CA ASN A 26 -1.59 -3.16 -68.56
C ASN A 26 -0.85 -4.52 -68.53
N ASN A 27 -0.74 -5.09 -67.32
CA ASN A 27 -0.42 -6.50 -67.00
C ASN A 27 0.95 -6.83 -66.38
N LEU A 28 1.51 -5.98 -65.50
CA LEU A 28 2.58 -6.45 -64.60
C LEU A 28 2.64 -5.72 -63.24
N ARG A 29 1.49 -5.50 -62.59
CA ARG A 29 1.41 -4.89 -61.24
C ARG A 29 1.01 -5.88 -60.13
N SER A 30 1.14 -7.19 -60.37
CA SER A 30 0.99 -8.22 -59.36
C SER A 30 2.36 -8.82 -59.01
N SER A 31 2.98 -8.36 -57.91
CA SER A 31 3.96 -9.10 -57.07
C SER A 31 5.09 -8.25 -56.46
N VAL A 32 4.82 -7.05 -55.95
CA VAL A 32 5.71 -6.45 -54.94
C VAL A 32 4.88 -6.13 -53.71
N GLY A 33 4.92 -7.04 -52.74
CA GLY A 33 4.18 -6.94 -51.49
C GLY A 33 4.64 -5.73 -50.69
N LYS A 34 3.78 -4.72 -50.60
CA LYS A 34 3.83 -3.73 -49.52
C LYS A 34 3.69 -4.48 -48.21
N VAL A 35 4.77 -4.63 -47.45
CA VAL A 35 4.68 -4.93 -46.01
C VAL A 35 4.23 -3.62 -45.35
N THR A 36 2.97 -3.25 -45.53
CA THR A 36 2.33 -2.26 -44.68
C THR A 36 2.16 -2.91 -43.32
N GLN A 37 2.84 -2.36 -42.31
CA GLN A 37 2.52 -2.64 -40.91
C GLN A 37 1.04 -2.32 -40.73
N GLN A 38 0.21 -3.34 -40.59
CA GLN A 38 -1.23 -3.13 -40.47
C GLN A 38 -1.53 -2.67 -39.04
N THR A 39 -2.13 -1.49 -38.94
CA THR A 39 -2.53 -0.85 -37.68
C THR A 39 -4.02 -1.06 -37.45
N ILE A 40 -4.40 -1.17 -36.17
CA ILE A 40 -5.79 -1.19 -35.74
C ILE A 40 -6.28 0.25 -35.64
N ASP A 41 -7.25 0.59 -36.46
CA ASP A 41 -7.98 1.86 -36.40
C ASP A 41 -9.47 1.63 -36.19
N GLU A 42 -10.20 2.74 -36.08
CA GLU A 42 -11.64 2.71 -35.85
C GLU A 42 -12.44 2.10 -37.00
N GLU A 43 -11.98 2.25 -38.25
CA GLU A 43 -12.67 1.77 -39.45
C GLU A 43 -12.59 0.24 -39.57
N ILE A 44 -11.41 -0.33 -39.30
CA ILE A 44 -11.20 -1.77 -39.29
C ILE A 44 -12.05 -2.44 -38.19
N ILE A 45 -12.18 -1.78 -37.03
CA ILE A 45 -13.05 -2.29 -35.95
C ILE A 45 -14.53 -2.26 -36.36
N ASP A 46 -15.01 -1.18 -37.00
CA ASP A 46 -16.39 -1.12 -37.53
C ASP A 46 -16.66 -2.20 -38.57
N LYS A 47 -15.68 -2.48 -39.42
CA LYS A 47 -15.74 -3.59 -40.37
C LYS A 47 -15.89 -4.93 -39.66
N TRP A 48 -15.10 -5.22 -38.63
CA TRP A 48 -15.26 -6.46 -37.86
C TRP A 48 -16.62 -6.58 -37.17
N ILE A 49 -17.13 -5.47 -36.62
CA ILE A 49 -18.43 -5.42 -35.94
C ILE A 49 -19.59 -5.65 -36.92
N SER A 50 -19.51 -5.12 -38.14
CA SER A 50 -20.53 -5.29 -39.18
C SER A 50 -20.48 -6.67 -39.85
N GLU A 51 -19.28 -7.22 -40.07
CA GLU A 51 -19.10 -8.52 -40.71
C GLU A 51 -19.32 -9.71 -39.75
N CYS A 52 -19.39 -9.52 -38.43
CA CYS A 52 -19.40 -10.61 -37.46
C CYS A 52 -20.59 -11.56 -37.56
N ASP A 53 -21.72 -11.07 -38.05
CA ASP A 53 -22.96 -11.84 -38.20
C ASP A 53 -23.16 -12.35 -39.64
N SER A 54 -22.18 -12.09 -40.52
CA SER A 54 -22.22 -12.42 -41.95
C SER A 54 -21.45 -13.71 -42.30
N LYS A 55 -21.66 -14.20 -43.52
CA LYS A 55 -20.85 -15.30 -44.08
C LYS A 55 -19.36 -14.97 -44.23
N SER A 56 -18.99 -13.68 -44.22
CA SER A 56 -17.59 -13.24 -44.32
C SER A 56 -16.85 -13.18 -42.98
N TRP A 57 -17.48 -13.56 -41.85
CA TRP A 57 -16.84 -13.53 -40.52
C TRP A 57 -15.48 -14.25 -40.47
N LYS A 58 -15.29 -15.35 -41.22
CA LYS A 58 -13.99 -16.04 -41.31
C LYS A 58 -12.85 -15.13 -41.78
N LYS A 59 -13.14 -14.13 -42.61
CA LYS A 59 -12.16 -13.11 -43.03
C LYS A 59 -11.84 -12.17 -41.86
N GLY A 60 -12.87 -11.71 -41.16
CA GLY A 60 -12.72 -10.94 -39.92
C GLY A 60 -11.86 -11.65 -38.87
N GLN A 61 -12.07 -12.96 -38.64
CA GLN A 61 -11.25 -13.75 -37.71
C GLN A 61 -9.78 -13.82 -38.12
N LYS A 62 -9.50 -14.03 -39.42
CA LYS A 62 -8.12 -14.01 -39.95
C LYS A 62 -7.47 -12.64 -39.79
N ASP A 63 -8.22 -11.58 -40.07
CA ASP A 63 -7.75 -10.20 -39.90
C ASP A 63 -7.43 -9.93 -38.41
N ILE A 64 -8.35 -10.26 -37.48
CA ILE A 64 -8.15 -10.13 -36.03
C ILE A 64 -6.92 -10.94 -35.58
N THR A 65 -6.81 -12.21 -35.98
CA THR A 65 -5.68 -13.08 -35.65
C THR A 65 -4.37 -12.45 -36.09
N LYS A 66 -4.32 -11.91 -37.31
CA LYS A 66 -3.12 -11.26 -37.85
C LYS A 66 -2.73 -10.00 -37.06
N MET A 67 -3.69 -9.16 -36.66
CA MET A 67 -3.40 -7.92 -35.93
C MET A 67 -3.02 -8.17 -34.47
N PHE A 68 -3.77 -9.04 -33.78
CA PHE A 68 -3.61 -9.24 -32.34
C PHE A 68 -2.55 -10.27 -31.96
N SER A 69 -2.03 -11.07 -32.90
CA SER A 69 -0.92 -12.01 -32.64
C SER A 69 0.46 -11.35 -32.56
N SER A 70 0.59 -10.09 -33.01
CA SER A 70 1.87 -9.37 -33.11
C SER A 70 1.92 -8.17 -32.17
N ALA A 71 2.91 -8.16 -31.26
CA ALA A 71 3.19 -7.01 -30.41
C ALA A 71 3.48 -5.75 -31.25
N SER A 72 4.18 -5.89 -32.37
CA SER A 72 4.50 -4.78 -33.28
C SER A 72 3.26 -4.14 -33.89
N CYS A 73 2.23 -4.91 -34.21
CA CYS A 73 0.94 -4.38 -34.69
C CYS A 73 0.26 -3.56 -33.61
N LEU A 74 0.15 -4.08 -32.37
CA LEU A 74 -0.44 -3.34 -31.26
C LEU A 74 0.34 -2.07 -30.92
N ASN A 75 1.67 -2.15 -30.90
CA ASN A 75 2.54 -1.03 -30.61
C ASN A 75 2.43 0.10 -31.65
N GLY A 76 2.21 -0.24 -32.93
CA GLY A 76 2.04 0.72 -34.01
C GLY A 76 0.62 1.30 -34.13
N SER A 77 -0.38 0.70 -33.48
CA SER A 77 -1.79 1.06 -33.68
C SER A 77 -2.24 2.30 -32.91
N PHE A 78 -1.64 2.56 -31.74
CA PHE A 78 -2.15 3.56 -30.79
C PHE A 78 -1.12 4.63 -30.43
N LEU A 79 -0.33 5.06 -31.42
CA LEU A 79 0.74 6.04 -31.23
C LEU A 79 0.21 7.47 -31.07
N ASP A 80 0.81 8.24 -30.15
CA ASP A 80 0.59 9.68 -30.04
C ASP A 80 1.33 10.40 -31.17
N LYS A 81 0.59 10.68 -32.24
CA LYS A 81 1.10 11.40 -33.42
C LYS A 81 1.15 12.92 -33.20
N SER A 82 0.65 13.44 -32.07
CA SER A 82 0.73 14.87 -31.78
C SER A 82 2.17 15.30 -31.56
N CYS A 83 2.62 16.33 -32.27
CA CYS A 83 3.97 16.89 -32.17
C CYS A 83 5.09 15.84 -32.19
N ASP A 84 4.94 14.77 -33.00
CA ASP A 84 5.93 13.71 -33.14
C ASP A 84 6.30 13.00 -31.82
N LYS A 85 5.44 13.05 -30.79
CA LYS A 85 5.67 12.43 -29.48
C LYS A 85 5.93 10.92 -29.54
N HIS A 86 5.38 10.22 -30.52
CA HIS A 86 5.66 8.80 -30.72
C HIS A 86 7.13 8.51 -31.06
N TYR A 87 7.87 9.44 -31.69
CA TYR A 87 9.31 9.33 -31.91
C TYR A 87 10.14 9.64 -30.64
N GLN A 88 9.53 10.22 -29.61
CA GLN A 88 10.18 10.56 -28.34
C GLN A 88 10.05 9.45 -27.30
N THR A 89 9.85 8.21 -27.75
CA THR A 89 9.66 7.09 -26.83
C THR A 89 10.95 6.76 -26.10
N SER A 90 10.83 6.67 -24.78
CA SER A 90 11.97 6.54 -23.88
C SER A 90 11.53 5.84 -22.61
N PRO A 91 12.47 5.48 -21.71
CA PRO A 91 12.11 4.96 -20.39
C PRO A 91 11.16 5.85 -19.57
N LYS A 92 11.05 7.15 -19.91
CA LYS A 92 10.17 8.10 -19.21
C LYS A 92 8.82 8.32 -19.90
N GLN A 93 8.71 8.02 -21.19
CA GLN A 93 7.50 8.28 -21.97
C GLN A 93 7.24 7.16 -22.98
N SER A 94 6.03 6.60 -22.96
CA SER A 94 5.66 5.47 -23.81
C SER A 94 5.33 5.85 -25.26
N GLY A 95 4.95 7.10 -25.53
CA GLY A 95 4.53 7.56 -26.85
C GLY A 95 3.17 7.00 -27.31
N LEU A 96 2.36 6.45 -26.39
CA LEU A 96 1.01 5.97 -26.66
C LEU A 96 -0.06 7.05 -26.43
N ASP A 97 -1.06 7.10 -27.30
CA ASP A 97 -2.30 7.83 -27.04
C ASP A 97 -3.34 6.88 -26.41
N PHE A 98 -3.47 6.98 -25.07
CA PHE A 98 -4.45 6.20 -24.32
C PHE A 98 -5.91 6.47 -24.73
N SER A 99 -6.21 7.60 -25.36
CA SER A 99 -7.56 7.91 -25.86
C SER A 99 -7.92 6.98 -27.02
N LEU A 100 -6.97 6.76 -27.93
CA LEU A 100 -7.11 5.80 -29.04
C LEU A 100 -7.24 4.37 -28.51
N VAL A 101 -6.38 3.97 -27.57
CA VAL A 101 -6.46 2.63 -26.93
C VAL A 101 -7.84 2.43 -26.31
N GLN A 102 -8.31 3.38 -25.49
CA GLN A 102 -9.59 3.30 -24.81
C GLN A 102 -10.78 3.31 -25.78
N GLY A 103 -10.72 4.11 -26.84
CA GLY A 103 -11.72 4.15 -27.90
C GLY A 103 -11.85 2.81 -28.60
N ALA A 104 -10.72 2.26 -29.06
CA ALA A 104 -10.66 0.99 -29.78
C ALA A 104 -11.25 -0.17 -28.96
N PHE A 105 -10.79 -0.38 -27.71
CA PHE A 105 -11.30 -1.48 -26.89
C PHE A 105 -12.76 -1.28 -26.45
N ARG A 106 -13.20 -0.04 -26.21
CA ARG A 106 -14.62 0.24 -25.92
C ARG A 106 -15.50 -0.07 -27.13
N LYS A 107 -15.00 0.14 -28.34
CA LYS A 107 -15.69 -0.17 -29.60
C LYS A 107 -15.74 -1.69 -29.84
N LEU A 108 -14.63 -2.41 -29.66
CA LEU A 108 -14.59 -3.88 -29.71
C LEU A 108 -15.58 -4.52 -28.73
N ALA A 109 -15.76 -3.92 -27.55
CA ALA A 109 -16.70 -4.39 -26.53
C ALA A 109 -18.18 -4.37 -26.96
N LYS A 110 -18.54 -3.65 -28.04
CA LYS A 110 -19.92 -3.60 -28.55
C LYS A 110 -20.41 -4.95 -29.10
N LYS A 111 -19.52 -5.88 -29.46
CA LYS A 111 -19.85 -7.21 -29.99
C LYS A 111 -19.04 -8.31 -29.29
N ASP A 112 -19.69 -9.11 -28.45
CA ASP A 112 -19.07 -10.20 -27.68
C ASP A 112 -18.35 -11.24 -28.56
N LYS A 113 -18.86 -11.50 -29.78
CA LYS A 113 -18.25 -12.43 -30.73
C LYS A 113 -16.87 -11.95 -31.22
N VAL A 114 -16.74 -10.65 -31.48
CA VAL A 114 -15.45 -10.03 -31.86
C VAL A 114 -14.50 -10.04 -30.68
N LEU A 115 -15.00 -9.65 -29.50
CA LEU A 115 -14.21 -9.60 -28.28
C LEU A 115 -13.69 -10.99 -27.87
N THR A 116 -14.50 -12.05 -28.04
CA THR A 116 -14.10 -13.44 -27.78
C THR A 116 -12.97 -13.88 -28.70
N GLU A 117 -12.99 -13.49 -29.98
CA GLU A 117 -11.91 -13.79 -30.92
C GLU A 117 -10.61 -13.08 -30.51
N VAL A 118 -10.70 -11.78 -30.16
CA VAL A 118 -9.56 -11.00 -29.68
C VAL A 118 -8.97 -11.62 -28.41
N GLU A 119 -9.82 -11.97 -27.44
CA GLU A 119 -9.43 -12.64 -26.19
C GLU A 119 -8.64 -13.93 -26.47
N ALA A 120 -9.18 -14.80 -27.34
CA ALA A 120 -8.56 -16.07 -27.68
C ALA A 120 -7.20 -15.88 -28.36
N VAL A 121 -7.08 -14.95 -29.32
CA VAL A 121 -5.81 -14.67 -30.00
C VAL A 121 -4.78 -14.10 -29.03
N VAL A 122 -5.19 -13.16 -28.16
CA VAL A 122 -4.28 -12.58 -27.16
C VAL A 122 -3.80 -13.67 -26.19
N GLN A 123 -4.70 -14.48 -25.67
CA GLN A 123 -4.37 -15.51 -24.69
C GLN A 123 -3.46 -16.61 -25.26
N HIS A 124 -3.78 -17.12 -26.45
CA HIS A 124 -3.15 -18.32 -26.99
C HIS A 124 -2.04 -18.03 -28.00
N THR A 125 -1.93 -16.81 -28.53
CA THR A 125 -0.93 -16.46 -29.56
C THR A 125 -0.03 -15.30 -29.13
N LEU A 126 -0.60 -14.17 -28.68
CA LEU A 126 0.20 -13.01 -28.32
C LEU A 126 1.02 -13.21 -27.04
N LEU A 127 0.37 -13.53 -25.92
CA LEU A 127 1.07 -13.65 -24.64
C LEU A 127 2.20 -14.69 -24.67
N PRO A 128 2.04 -15.86 -25.31
CA PRO A 128 3.14 -16.81 -25.49
C PRO A 128 4.30 -16.28 -26.35
N SER A 129 4.05 -15.34 -27.27
CA SER A 129 5.08 -14.79 -28.16
C SER A 129 5.88 -13.63 -27.57
N LEU A 130 5.48 -13.09 -26.40
CA LEU A 130 6.19 -12.00 -25.73
C LEU A 130 7.48 -12.48 -25.06
N TYR A 131 8.62 -11.98 -25.50
CA TYR A 131 9.94 -12.31 -24.93
C TYR A 131 10.21 -11.63 -23.58
N GLU A 132 11.11 -12.20 -22.78
CA GLU A 132 11.59 -11.64 -21.50
C GLU A 132 12.29 -10.29 -21.69
N GLU A 133 12.97 -10.13 -22.82
CA GLU A 133 13.67 -8.91 -23.22
C GLU A 133 13.17 -8.42 -24.59
N PRO A 134 12.12 -7.57 -24.60
CA PRO A 134 11.68 -6.93 -25.84
C PRO A 134 12.78 -6.06 -26.45
N ILE A 135 12.91 -6.12 -27.78
CA ILE A 135 13.80 -5.26 -28.55
C ILE A 135 13.26 -3.83 -28.50
N GLY A 136 14.07 -2.90 -28.01
CA GLY A 136 13.67 -1.50 -27.82
C GLY A 136 12.71 -1.30 -26.64
N VAL A 137 12.51 -0.04 -26.25
CA VAL A 137 11.55 0.31 -25.18
C VAL A 137 10.12 0.26 -25.70
N GLU A 138 9.91 0.48 -27.00
CA GLU A 138 8.64 0.44 -27.70
C GLU A 138 7.93 -0.91 -27.54
N GLY A 139 8.71 -2.00 -27.46
CA GLY A 139 8.21 -3.36 -27.21
C GLY A 139 7.33 -3.46 -25.97
N LEU A 140 7.57 -2.61 -24.96
CA LEU A 140 6.85 -2.62 -23.69
C LEU A 140 5.45 -2.01 -23.76
N ARG A 141 5.12 -1.27 -24.83
CA ARG A 141 3.80 -0.62 -25.01
C ARG A 141 2.65 -1.61 -24.95
N VAL A 142 2.85 -2.84 -25.41
CA VAL A 142 1.84 -3.90 -25.37
C VAL A 142 1.32 -4.13 -23.94
N TYR A 143 2.17 -4.01 -22.92
CA TYR A 143 1.80 -4.18 -21.50
C TYR A 143 0.99 -3.00 -20.93
N LEU A 144 0.97 -1.85 -21.61
CA LEU A 144 0.08 -0.72 -21.32
C LEU A 144 -1.26 -0.82 -22.06
N VAL A 145 -1.27 -1.51 -23.21
CA VAL A 145 -2.46 -1.71 -24.06
C VAL A 145 -3.34 -2.84 -23.51
N LEU A 146 -2.75 -3.96 -23.11
CA LEU A 146 -3.48 -5.15 -22.64
C LEU A 146 -4.41 -4.90 -21.43
N PRO A 147 -4.05 -4.07 -20.42
CA PRO A 147 -4.98 -3.73 -19.34
C PRO A 147 -6.31 -3.11 -19.82
N GLU A 148 -6.32 -2.40 -20.96
CA GLU A 148 -7.55 -1.84 -21.53
C GLU A 148 -8.44 -2.92 -22.17
N LEU A 149 -7.87 -3.99 -22.72
CA LEU A 149 -8.62 -5.18 -23.13
C LEU A 149 -9.28 -5.83 -21.91
N LEU A 150 -8.51 -6.07 -20.84
CA LEU A 150 -9.03 -6.69 -19.61
C LEU A 150 -10.18 -5.90 -18.98
N ARG A 151 -10.13 -4.56 -19.10
CA ARG A 151 -11.18 -3.66 -18.56
C ARG A 151 -12.52 -3.87 -19.26
N VAL A 152 -12.53 -4.17 -20.55
CA VAL A 152 -13.77 -4.28 -21.34
C VAL A 152 -14.36 -5.69 -21.40
N LEU A 153 -13.68 -6.70 -20.82
CA LEU A 153 -14.22 -8.05 -20.73
C LEU A 153 -15.37 -8.13 -19.71
N HIS A 154 -16.54 -8.54 -20.20
CA HIS A 154 -17.79 -8.61 -19.41
C HIS A 154 -17.98 -9.96 -18.68
N LYS A 155 -17.49 -11.07 -19.25
CA LYS A 155 -17.64 -12.42 -18.66
C LYS A 155 -16.58 -12.66 -17.58
N GLN A 156 -17.02 -12.87 -16.34
CA GLN A 156 -16.13 -12.90 -15.17
C GLN A 156 -15.07 -14.02 -15.20
N HIS A 157 -15.44 -15.25 -15.55
CA HIS A 157 -14.47 -16.38 -15.61
C HIS A 157 -13.41 -16.19 -16.69
N ARG A 158 -13.81 -15.72 -17.87
CA ARG A 158 -12.90 -15.44 -19.00
C ARG A 158 -11.90 -14.35 -18.65
N ARG A 159 -12.39 -13.31 -17.97
CA ARG A 159 -11.58 -12.20 -17.49
C ARG A 159 -10.49 -12.67 -16.52
N THR A 160 -10.77 -13.57 -15.58
CA THR A 160 -9.78 -13.95 -14.57
C THR A 160 -8.61 -14.74 -15.16
N ASP A 161 -8.84 -15.65 -16.10
CA ASP A 161 -7.77 -16.46 -16.70
C ASP A 161 -6.83 -15.62 -17.59
N LEU A 162 -7.40 -14.77 -18.45
CA LEU A 162 -6.57 -13.85 -19.23
C LEU A 162 -5.83 -12.85 -18.32
N THR A 163 -6.47 -12.36 -17.25
CA THR A 163 -5.82 -11.43 -16.30
C THR A 163 -4.62 -12.10 -15.61
N LYS A 164 -4.73 -13.38 -15.20
CA LYS A 164 -3.59 -14.15 -14.66
C LYS A 164 -2.48 -14.29 -15.70
N ALA A 165 -2.83 -14.59 -16.96
CA ALA A 165 -1.85 -14.77 -18.03
C ALA A 165 -1.12 -13.46 -18.37
N VAL A 166 -1.83 -12.32 -18.40
CA VAL A 166 -1.21 -11.00 -18.58
C VAL A 166 -0.28 -10.66 -17.41
N ALA A 167 -0.70 -10.94 -16.15
CA ALA A 167 0.17 -10.72 -14.99
C ALA A 167 1.45 -11.56 -15.05
N ALA A 168 1.34 -12.82 -15.44
CA ALA A 168 2.50 -13.70 -15.64
C ALA A 168 3.42 -13.16 -16.75
N ALA A 169 2.86 -12.67 -17.86
CA ALA A 169 3.65 -12.10 -18.96
C ALA A 169 4.38 -10.80 -18.56
N ILE A 170 3.79 -9.96 -17.71
CA ILE A 170 4.43 -8.77 -17.15
C ILE A 170 5.61 -9.17 -16.25
N LEU A 171 5.39 -10.13 -15.35
CA LEU A 171 6.38 -10.53 -14.36
C LEU A 171 7.50 -11.43 -14.91
N ARG A 172 7.34 -11.89 -16.16
CA ARG A 172 8.39 -12.58 -16.93
C ARG A 172 9.41 -11.60 -17.55
N LEU A 173 9.12 -10.30 -17.58
CA LEU A 173 10.07 -9.31 -18.08
C LEU A 173 11.35 -9.27 -17.24
N HIS A 174 12.49 -9.03 -17.89
CA HIS A 174 13.74 -8.74 -17.19
C HIS A 174 13.56 -7.55 -16.22
N PRO A 175 14.15 -7.55 -15.01
CA PRO A 175 13.94 -6.52 -13.99
C PRO A 175 14.10 -5.07 -14.51
N ASP A 176 15.08 -4.81 -15.37
CA ASP A 176 15.28 -3.47 -15.95
C ASP A 176 14.11 -3.03 -16.84
N LYS A 177 13.52 -3.95 -17.61
CA LYS A 177 12.37 -3.67 -18.47
C LYS A 177 11.09 -3.50 -17.66
N LEU A 178 10.94 -4.31 -16.59
CA LEU A 178 9.86 -4.14 -15.64
C LEU A 178 9.94 -2.79 -14.91
N GLN A 179 11.15 -2.32 -14.59
CA GLN A 179 11.34 -1.00 -13.99
C GLN A 179 10.91 0.13 -14.94
N VAL A 180 11.22 0.04 -16.23
CA VAL A 180 10.70 1.00 -17.24
C VAL A 180 9.18 1.00 -17.27
N LEU A 181 8.53 -0.18 -17.21
CA LEU A 181 7.07 -0.26 -17.17
C LEU A 181 6.49 0.38 -15.90
N VAL A 182 7.13 0.19 -14.75
CA VAL A 182 6.77 0.84 -13.47
C VAL A 182 6.89 2.37 -13.57
N ASP A 183 7.95 2.87 -14.20
CA ASP A 183 8.13 4.30 -14.41
C ASP A 183 7.05 4.88 -15.34
N TRP A 184 6.69 4.15 -16.40
CA TRP A 184 5.53 4.52 -17.23
C TRP A 184 4.21 4.52 -16.47
N TRP A 185 3.97 3.54 -15.58
CA TRP A 185 2.79 3.53 -14.72
C TRP A 185 2.73 4.75 -13.79
N SER A 186 3.87 5.22 -13.28
CA SER A 186 3.93 6.43 -12.44
C SER A 186 3.56 7.72 -13.19
N SER A 187 3.66 7.71 -14.52
CA SER A 187 3.32 8.83 -15.40
C SER A 187 1.90 8.78 -15.98
N LEU A 188 1.11 7.75 -15.63
CA LEU A 188 -0.26 7.63 -16.13
C LEU A 188 -1.16 8.73 -15.57
N LYS A 189 -2.06 9.24 -16.41
CA LYS A 189 -3.15 10.12 -15.95
C LYS A 189 -3.96 9.41 -14.86
N LEU A 190 -4.32 10.14 -13.80
CA LEU A 190 -5.11 9.65 -12.65
C LEU A 190 -6.33 8.81 -13.06
N SER A 191 -7.04 9.23 -14.11
CA SER A 191 -8.23 8.53 -14.62
C SER A 191 -7.94 7.18 -15.26
N VAL A 192 -6.75 6.98 -15.84
CA VAL A 192 -6.29 5.72 -16.42
C VAL A 192 -5.78 4.81 -15.30
N ALA A 193 -4.89 5.32 -14.44
CA ALA A 193 -4.34 4.58 -13.30
C ALA A 193 -5.45 4.00 -12.41
N THR A 194 -6.43 4.83 -12.03
CA THR A 194 -7.59 4.40 -11.22
C THR A 194 -8.38 3.26 -11.88
N LYS A 195 -8.59 3.32 -13.21
CA LYS A 195 -9.30 2.27 -13.96
C LYS A 195 -8.50 0.98 -14.01
N HIS A 196 -7.18 1.07 -14.17
CA HIS A 196 -6.28 -0.10 -14.21
C HIS A 196 -6.22 -0.77 -12.84
N ILE A 197 -6.03 0.00 -11.76
CA ILE A 197 -6.05 -0.52 -10.37
C ILE A 197 -7.37 -1.23 -10.10
N ARG A 198 -8.52 -0.60 -10.41
CA ARG A 198 -9.85 -1.22 -10.26
C ARG A 198 -9.98 -2.51 -11.07
N MET A 199 -9.40 -2.57 -12.26
CA MET A 199 -9.45 -3.75 -13.12
C MET A 199 -8.75 -4.94 -12.47
N TRP A 200 -7.52 -4.74 -11.98
CA TRP A 200 -6.71 -5.74 -11.29
C TRP A 200 -7.35 -6.18 -9.97
N LYS A 201 -7.81 -5.23 -9.15
CA LYS A 201 -8.54 -5.51 -7.90
C LYS A 201 -9.75 -6.40 -8.14
N LYS A 202 -10.57 -6.10 -9.15
CA LYS A 202 -11.77 -6.89 -9.44
C LYS A 202 -11.42 -8.34 -9.83
N ALA A 203 -10.33 -8.55 -10.57
CA ALA A 203 -9.87 -9.91 -10.88
C ALA A 203 -9.38 -10.62 -9.62
N LEU A 204 -8.64 -9.92 -8.75
CA LEU A 204 -8.16 -10.44 -7.48
C LEU A 204 -9.32 -10.82 -6.54
N SER A 205 -10.32 -9.94 -6.35
CA SER A 205 -11.50 -10.20 -5.52
C SER A 205 -12.23 -11.48 -5.96
N VAL A 206 -12.42 -11.68 -7.26
CA VAL A 206 -13.07 -12.90 -7.78
C VAL A 206 -12.26 -14.15 -7.45
N ILE A 207 -10.93 -14.09 -7.48
CA ILE A 207 -10.09 -15.26 -7.15
C ILE A 207 -10.14 -15.54 -5.64
N LEU A 208 -10.12 -14.50 -4.81
CA LEU A 208 -10.13 -14.63 -3.35
C LEU A 208 -11.47 -15.12 -2.77
N THR A 209 -12.57 -15.00 -3.52
CA THR A 209 -13.88 -15.55 -3.14
C THR A 209 -14.07 -17.00 -3.60
N THR A 210 -13.24 -17.51 -4.52
CA THR A 210 -13.33 -18.91 -5.01
C THR A 210 -12.56 -19.89 -4.11
N THR A 211 -13.00 -21.16 -4.10
CA THR A 211 -12.48 -22.22 -3.22
C THR A 211 -11.01 -22.61 -3.45
N HIS A 212 -10.39 -22.22 -4.57
CA HIS A 212 -9.00 -22.54 -4.90
C HIS A 212 -8.06 -21.37 -4.60
N LEU A 213 -7.81 -21.14 -3.31
CA LEU A 213 -7.21 -19.92 -2.78
C LEU A 213 -5.72 -19.68 -3.09
N ARG A 214 -4.99 -20.62 -3.72
CA ARG A 214 -3.52 -20.49 -3.92
C ARG A 214 -3.02 -21.02 -5.26
N THR A 215 -3.50 -20.43 -6.35
CA THR A 215 -2.94 -20.67 -7.69
C THR A 215 -1.70 -19.79 -7.93
N PRO A 216 -0.74 -20.20 -8.79
CA PRO A 216 0.36 -19.31 -9.19
C PRO A 216 -0.15 -17.97 -9.75
N GLY A 217 -1.30 -17.96 -10.43
CA GLY A 217 -1.94 -16.74 -10.92
C GLY A 217 -2.26 -15.72 -9.82
N LEU A 218 -2.63 -16.16 -8.62
CA LEU A 218 -2.91 -15.26 -7.50
C LEU A 218 -1.66 -14.46 -7.08
N LYS A 219 -0.50 -15.13 -7.01
CA LYS A 219 0.77 -14.48 -6.68
C LYS A 219 1.11 -13.38 -7.68
N HIS A 220 0.99 -13.67 -8.98
CA HIS A 220 1.28 -12.71 -10.03
C HIS A 220 0.39 -11.46 -9.92
N LEU A 221 -0.88 -11.60 -9.54
CA LEU A 221 -1.78 -10.46 -9.34
C LEU A 221 -1.36 -9.58 -8.17
N PHE A 222 -0.96 -10.18 -7.04
CA PHE A 222 -0.43 -9.41 -5.92
C PHE A 222 0.82 -8.62 -6.32
N GLN A 223 1.74 -9.25 -7.04
CA GLN A 223 2.98 -8.61 -7.49
C GLN A 223 2.73 -7.47 -8.48
N VAL A 224 1.81 -7.63 -9.45
CA VAL A 224 1.44 -6.54 -10.36
C VAL A 224 0.80 -5.38 -9.60
N LEU A 225 -0.09 -5.65 -8.64
CA LEU A 225 -0.69 -4.61 -7.80
C LEU A 225 0.34 -3.90 -6.92
N ASP A 226 1.35 -4.62 -6.40
CA ASP A 226 2.47 -4.06 -5.66
C ASP A 226 3.33 -3.14 -6.55
N HIS A 227 3.64 -3.56 -7.78
CA HIS A 227 4.33 -2.69 -8.73
C HIS A 227 3.53 -1.44 -9.09
N LEU A 228 2.20 -1.55 -9.26
CA LEU A 228 1.32 -0.40 -9.47
C LEU A 228 1.25 0.52 -8.24
N HIS A 229 1.23 -0.03 -7.03
CA HIS A 229 1.23 0.74 -5.79
C HIS A 229 2.54 1.52 -5.62
N ARG A 230 3.69 0.88 -5.85
CA ARG A 230 5.00 1.54 -5.87
C ARG A 230 5.11 2.60 -6.97
N ALA A 231 4.58 2.33 -8.16
CA ALA A 231 4.51 3.32 -9.23
C ALA A 231 3.67 4.54 -8.81
N ASN A 232 2.56 4.31 -8.13
CA ASN A 232 1.69 5.35 -7.61
C ASN A 232 2.36 6.19 -6.50
N GLN A 233 3.16 5.57 -5.63
CA GLN A 233 3.94 6.28 -4.60
C GLN A 233 5.06 7.16 -5.20
N LYS A 234 5.58 6.78 -6.38
CA LYS A 234 6.54 7.61 -7.13
C LYS A 234 5.90 8.76 -7.89
N ALA A 235 4.58 8.71 -8.15
CA ALA A 235 3.89 9.75 -8.88
C ALA A 235 3.90 11.05 -8.06
N GLY A 236 4.23 12.18 -8.69
CA GLY A 236 4.25 13.49 -8.04
C GLY A 236 2.89 14.19 -8.06
N GLY A 237 2.54 14.90 -6.99
CA GLY A 237 1.45 15.88 -6.96
C GLY A 237 0.04 15.30 -7.14
N THR A 238 -0.77 15.93 -8.01
CA THR A 238 -2.22 15.65 -8.19
C THR A 238 -2.54 14.37 -8.98
N GLN A 239 -1.53 13.57 -9.35
CA GLN A 239 -1.71 12.33 -10.11
C GLN A 239 -1.76 11.08 -9.23
N ILE A 240 -1.54 11.22 -7.91
CA ILE A 240 -1.52 10.11 -6.96
C ILE A 240 -2.94 9.58 -6.74
N VAL A 241 -3.12 8.28 -6.94
CA VAL A 241 -4.33 7.55 -6.57
C VAL A 241 -4.31 7.35 -5.04
N PRO A 242 -5.39 7.66 -4.29
CA PRO A 242 -5.43 7.41 -2.85
C PRO A 242 -5.20 5.93 -2.51
N ASP A 243 -4.48 5.65 -1.42
CA ASP A 243 -4.18 4.27 -0.98
C ASP A 243 -5.46 3.44 -0.71
N SER A 244 -6.53 4.07 -0.23
CA SER A 244 -7.86 3.45 -0.09
C SER A 244 -8.39 2.87 -1.41
N SER A 245 -7.98 3.42 -2.56
CA SER A 245 -8.37 2.90 -3.87
C SER A 245 -7.73 1.55 -4.19
N PHE A 246 -6.65 1.15 -3.51
CA PHE A 246 -6.01 -0.17 -3.65
C PHE A 246 -6.66 -1.23 -2.76
N CYS A 247 -7.23 -0.82 -1.63
CA CYS A 247 -7.86 -1.67 -0.62
C CYS A 247 -9.06 -2.48 -1.16
N LEU A 248 -9.15 -3.77 -0.85
CA LEU A 248 -10.27 -4.64 -1.20
C LEU A 248 -11.46 -4.44 -0.23
N GLU A 249 -12.12 -3.29 -0.30
CA GLU A 249 -13.21 -2.91 0.61
C GLU A 249 -14.41 -3.86 0.56
N ASP A 250 -14.91 -4.17 -0.65
CA ASP A 250 -16.13 -4.95 -0.87
C ASP A 250 -15.88 -6.47 -0.99
N THR A 251 -14.71 -6.97 -0.60
CA THR A 251 -14.37 -8.39 -0.78
C THR A 251 -14.67 -9.19 0.49
N GLU A 252 -15.69 -10.03 0.42
CA GLU A 252 -15.94 -11.04 1.44
C GLU A 252 -14.98 -12.21 1.27
N PHE A 253 -13.90 -12.21 2.04
CA PHE A 253 -12.95 -13.33 2.05
C PHE A 253 -13.64 -14.60 2.53
N HIS A 254 -13.27 -15.74 1.95
CA HIS A 254 -13.63 -17.04 2.50
C HIS A 254 -13.27 -17.10 4.01
N PRO A 255 -14.12 -17.62 4.90
CA PRO A 255 -13.93 -17.50 6.35
C PRO A 255 -12.55 -17.96 6.87
N MET A 256 -11.98 -18.98 6.22
CA MET A 256 -10.67 -19.54 6.60
C MET A 256 -9.47 -18.92 5.87
N PHE A 257 -9.68 -18.09 4.84
CA PHE A 257 -8.59 -17.60 3.99
C PHE A 257 -7.52 -16.86 4.80
N LEU A 258 -7.92 -15.86 5.60
CA LEU A 258 -6.99 -15.09 6.41
C LEU A 258 -6.31 -15.95 7.50
N GLU A 259 -7.02 -16.95 8.05
CA GLU A 259 -6.43 -17.82 9.07
C GLU A 259 -5.32 -18.71 8.49
N GLU A 260 -5.56 -19.32 7.33
CA GLU A 260 -4.54 -20.09 6.63
C GLU A 260 -3.38 -19.21 6.15
N ASP A 261 -3.69 -18.01 5.65
CA ASP A 261 -2.69 -17.09 5.14
C ASP A 261 -1.74 -16.62 6.25
N VAL A 262 -2.25 -16.29 7.44
CA VAL A 262 -1.43 -15.95 8.60
C VAL A 262 -0.58 -17.12 9.06
N LYS A 263 -1.11 -18.36 9.07
CA LYS A 263 -0.33 -19.55 9.43
C LYS A 263 0.86 -19.76 8.50
N LEU A 264 0.65 -19.61 7.18
CA LEU A 264 1.72 -19.70 6.19
C LEU A 264 2.70 -18.56 6.27
N TRP A 265 2.20 -17.33 6.46
CA TRP A 265 3.04 -16.16 6.63
C TRP A 265 4.00 -16.30 7.81
N ARG A 266 3.55 -16.94 8.91
CA ARG A 266 4.40 -17.24 10.07
C ARG A 266 5.37 -18.39 9.85
N SER A 267 5.00 -19.41 9.06
CA SER A 267 5.83 -20.61 8.88
C SER A 267 6.89 -20.45 7.79
N LEU A 268 6.63 -19.61 6.80
CA LEU A 268 7.52 -19.43 5.66
C LEU A 268 8.51 -18.29 5.90
N SER A 269 9.75 -18.49 5.45
CA SER A 269 10.76 -17.43 5.43
C SER A 269 10.28 -16.25 4.60
N LYS A 270 10.69 -15.03 4.99
CA LYS A 270 10.51 -13.81 4.16
C LYS A 270 11.13 -13.98 2.76
N GLN A 271 12.09 -14.90 2.59
CA GLN A 271 12.75 -15.21 1.32
C GLN A 271 11.98 -16.20 0.43
N ASP A 272 10.98 -16.93 0.94
CA ASP A 272 10.18 -17.82 0.08
C ASP A 272 9.30 -16.98 -0.84
N GLN A 273 9.70 -16.87 -2.11
CA GLN A 273 8.95 -16.15 -3.13
C GLN A 273 7.92 -17.03 -3.83
N THR A 274 7.85 -18.34 -3.60
CA THR A 274 7.03 -19.24 -4.44
C THR A 274 5.53 -19.17 -4.10
N THR A 275 5.20 -19.02 -2.83
CA THR A 275 3.81 -19.07 -2.32
C THR A 275 3.12 -17.70 -2.38
N ALA A 276 1.85 -17.68 -2.79
CA ALA A 276 0.99 -16.49 -2.69
C ALA A 276 0.59 -16.26 -1.22
N ILE A 277 1.10 -15.18 -0.61
CA ILE A 277 0.80 -14.80 0.78
C ILE A 277 0.21 -13.40 0.79
N PHE A 278 -1.04 -13.26 1.21
CA PHE A 278 -1.76 -11.99 1.22
C PHE A 278 -1.25 -11.03 2.29
N CYS A 279 -0.81 -11.54 3.44
CA CYS A 279 -0.17 -10.76 4.52
C CYS A 279 1.09 -9.99 4.09
N ARG A 280 1.67 -10.29 2.92
CA ARG A 280 2.79 -9.50 2.36
C ARG A 280 2.34 -8.22 1.65
N TYR A 281 1.03 -8.01 1.49
CA TYR A 281 0.45 -6.90 0.73
C TYR A 281 -0.62 -6.16 1.56
N PRO A 282 -0.26 -5.56 2.72
CA PRO A 282 -1.23 -4.94 3.62
C PRO A 282 -1.98 -3.74 3.02
N PHE A 283 -1.44 -3.08 1.99
CA PHE A 283 -2.13 -2.00 1.25
C PHE A 283 -3.39 -2.48 0.51
N LEU A 284 -3.54 -3.80 0.29
CA LEU A 284 -4.75 -4.40 -0.29
C LEU A 284 -5.81 -4.73 0.76
N MET A 285 -5.48 -4.65 2.06
CA MET A 285 -6.38 -5.03 3.15
C MET A 285 -7.21 -3.84 3.62
N ASN A 286 -8.51 -4.07 3.84
CA ASN A 286 -9.35 -3.14 4.60
C ASN A 286 -9.03 -3.23 6.11
N LEU A 287 -9.46 -2.22 6.87
CA LEU A 287 -9.24 -2.16 8.32
C LEU A 287 -9.72 -3.42 9.04
N GLN A 288 -10.90 -3.93 8.68
CA GLN A 288 -11.46 -5.13 9.30
C GLN A 288 -10.56 -6.37 9.07
N SER A 289 -9.97 -6.50 7.89
CA SER A 289 -9.05 -7.59 7.56
C SER A 289 -7.73 -7.46 8.31
N LYS A 290 -7.18 -6.25 8.44
CA LYS A 290 -5.98 -5.97 9.25
C LYS A 290 -6.21 -6.33 10.72
N ILE A 291 -7.35 -5.93 11.29
CA ILE A 291 -7.76 -6.31 12.66
C ILE A 291 -7.88 -7.84 12.79
N LYS A 292 -8.52 -8.51 11.83
CA LYS A 292 -8.62 -9.98 11.84
C LYS A 292 -7.25 -10.65 11.80
N VAL A 293 -6.36 -10.20 10.91
CA VAL A 293 -4.98 -10.73 10.81
C VAL A 293 -4.21 -10.51 12.11
N PHE A 294 -4.29 -9.31 12.69
CA PHE A 294 -3.69 -9.00 13.99
C PHE A 294 -4.20 -9.95 15.08
N ASN A 295 -5.51 -10.16 15.16
CA ASN A 295 -6.14 -11.05 16.14
C ASN A 295 -5.76 -12.51 15.95
N ILE A 296 -5.72 -13.01 14.71
CA ILE A 296 -5.29 -14.37 14.40
C ILE A 296 -3.81 -14.54 14.81
N ASN A 297 -2.95 -13.58 14.47
CA ASN A 297 -1.54 -13.63 14.86
C ASN A 297 -1.37 -13.63 16.39
N ALA A 298 -2.10 -12.77 17.10
CA ALA A 298 -2.11 -12.73 18.55
C ALA A 298 -2.61 -14.04 19.17
N ALA A 299 -3.69 -14.62 18.65
CA ALA A 299 -4.27 -15.87 19.15
C ALA A 299 -3.31 -17.06 18.97
N LEU A 300 -2.65 -17.16 17.82
CA LEU A 300 -1.63 -18.18 17.54
C LEU A 300 -0.40 -18.04 18.45
N THR A 301 -0.06 -16.82 18.85
CA THR A 301 1.05 -16.56 19.78
C THR A 301 0.66 -16.85 21.23
N LYS A 302 -0.57 -16.54 21.65
CA LYS A 302 -1.11 -16.90 22.98
C LYS A 302 -1.19 -18.41 23.18
N ASN A 303 -1.60 -19.14 22.13
CA ASN A 303 -1.83 -20.58 22.17
C ASN A 303 -0.95 -21.31 21.14
N PRO A 304 0.37 -21.43 21.39
CA PRO A 304 1.25 -22.15 20.47
C PRO A 304 0.82 -23.61 20.33
N PRO A 305 1.01 -24.24 19.16
CA PRO A 305 0.52 -25.59 18.87
C PRO A 305 1.01 -26.66 19.86
N ASN A 306 2.21 -26.51 20.45
CA ASN A 306 2.70 -27.40 21.52
C ASN A 306 1.81 -27.42 22.78
N ASN A 307 1.02 -26.36 23.03
CA ASN A 307 0.06 -26.32 24.14
C ASN A 307 -1.30 -26.93 23.77
N ARG A 308 -1.67 -27.01 22.48
CA ARG A 308 -2.94 -27.60 22.03
C ARG A 308 -2.99 -29.12 22.25
N GLN A 309 -1.86 -29.81 22.13
CA GLN A 309 -1.74 -31.24 22.45
C GLN A 309 -1.83 -31.55 23.96
N ARG A 310 -1.71 -30.54 24.84
CA ARG A 310 -1.81 -30.72 26.29
C ARG A 310 -3.19 -30.42 26.86
N THR A 311 -4.01 -29.62 26.17
CA THR A 311 -5.39 -29.29 26.59
C THR A 311 -6.45 -30.26 26.07
N GLY A 312 -6.10 -31.14 25.12
CA GLY A 312 -6.96 -32.22 24.64
C GLY A 312 -6.58 -33.55 25.28
N MET A 313 -7.40 -34.03 26.23
CA MET A 313 -7.40 -35.40 26.78
C MET A 313 -6.05 -35.97 27.23
N TRP A 314 -5.63 -35.66 28.45
CA TRP A 314 -4.77 -36.56 29.24
C TRP A 314 -5.45 -36.77 30.60
N PRO A 315 -5.61 -38.02 31.09
CA PRO A 315 -6.10 -38.26 32.44
C PRO A 315 -5.14 -37.59 33.43
N PHE A 316 -5.70 -36.89 34.42
CA PHE A 316 -4.98 -36.43 35.60
C PHE A 316 -4.15 -37.60 36.18
N ASP A 317 -2.95 -37.30 36.67
CA ASP A 317 -2.05 -38.19 37.46
C ASP A 317 -0.86 -38.87 36.76
N MET A 318 0.01 -38.12 36.08
CA MET A 318 1.46 -38.39 36.16
C MET A 318 2.25 -37.16 35.68
N PHE A 319 3.30 -36.79 36.42
CA PHE A 319 4.26 -35.68 36.23
C PHE A 319 3.93 -34.33 36.91
N PRO A 320 4.55 -34.02 38.07
CA PRO A 320 4.63 -32.66 38.58
C PRO A 320 5.80 -31.94 37.90
N VAL A 321 5.57 -31.45 36.68
CA VAL A 321 6.32 -30.31 36.16
C VAL A 321 5.31 -29.20 36.04
N ALA A 322 5.31 -28.28 37.01
CA ALA A 322 4.45 -27.10 37.01
C ALA A 322 4.68 -26.34 35.69
N ALA A 323 3.82 -26.59 34.71
CA ALA A 323 3.80 -25.79 33.50
C ALA A 323 3.52 -24.34 33.94
N PRO A 324 4.30 -23.35 33.48
CA PRO A 324 4.05 -21.97 33.86
C PRO A 324 2.62 -21.62 33.46
N ALA A 325 1.89 -20.97 34.36
CA ALA A 325 0.48 -20.69 34.17
C ALA A 325 0.21 -20.10 32.77
N PRO A 326 -0.82 -20.57 32.04
CA PRO A 326 -1.10 -20.10 30.68
C PRO A 326 -1.55 -18.63 30.66
N PHE A 327 -1.73 -18.04 31.84
CA PHE A 327 -2.17 -16.67 32.05
C PHE A 327 -1.07 -15.81 32.66
N PHE A 328 -1.17 -14.50 32.40
CA PHE A 328 -0.48 -13.49 33.17
C PHE A 328 -1.45 -12.92 34.21
N GLU A 329 -1.29 -13.34 35.47
CA GLU A 329 -2.10 -12.86 36.58
C GLU A 329 -1.61 -11.50 37.07
N LEU A 330 -2.52 -10.54 37.12
CA LEU A 330 -2.31 -9.21 37.71
C LEU A 330 -3.15 -9.09 38.96
N ARG A 331 -2.52 -8.99 40.14
CA ARG A 331 -3.21 -8.86 41.43
C ARG A 331 -3.03 -7.45 41.97
N LEU A 332 -4.03 -6.61 41.84
CA LEU A 332 -3.88 -5.16 41.95
C LEU A 332 -4.76 -4.60 43.07
N ARG A 333 -4.27 -3.59 43.79
CA ARG A 333 -5.08 -2.80 44.72
C ARG A 333 -5.60 -1.56 44.01
N ARG A 334 -6.90 -1.27 44.11
CA ARG A 334 -7.48 -0.09 43.43
C ARG A 334 -6.84 1.23 43.88
N ALA A 335 -6.43 1.28 45.15
CA ALA A 335 -5.78 2.43 45.77
C ALA A 335 -4.34 2.68 45.25
N SER A 336 -3.64 1.65 44.78
CA SER A 336 -2.22 1.72 44.36
C SER A 336 -2.02 1.13 42.97
N LEU A 337 -2.97 1.41 42.08
CA LEU A 337 -3.10 0.75 40.78
C LEU A 337 -1.84 0.90 39.90
N ILE A 338 -1.24 2.09 39.85
CA ILE A 338 -0.07 2.36 39.00
C ILE A 338 1.15 1.62 39.55
N GLU A 339 1.40 1.75 40.84
CA GLU A 339 2.55 1.20 41.55
C GLU A 339 2.55 -0.33 41.51
N ASP A 340 1.41 -0.95 41.81
CA ASP A 340 1.25 -2.41 41.77
C ASP A 340 1.45 -2.95 40.34
N THR A 341 0.90 -2.25 39.35
CA THR A 341 1.04 -2.61 37.94
C THR A 341 2.51 -2.54 37.51
N PHE A 342 3.16 -1.40 37.74
CA PHE A 342 4.55 -1.21 37.34
C PHE A 342 5.50 -2.18 38.05
N HIS A 343 5.26 -2.45 39.34
CA HIS A 343 6.01 -3.46 40.06
C HIS A 343 5.85 -4.84 39.39
N GLN A 344 4.62 -5.31 39.16
CA GLN A 344 4.38 -6.63 38.56
C GLN A 344 4.92 -6.76 37.14
N LEU A 345 4.77 -5.72 36.30
CA LEU A 345 5.36 -5.71 34.97
C LEU A 345 6.89 -5.71 35.02
N SER A 346 7.49 -5.04 35.99
CA SER A 346 8.94 -4.93 36.10
C SER A 346 9.64 -6.23 36.53
N VAL A 347 8.95 -7.10 37.27
CA VAL A 347 9.47 -8.41 37.71
C VAL A 347 9.08 -9.54 36.76
N ALA A 348 8.08 -9.32 35.90
CA ALA A 348 7.63 -10.31 34.94
C ALA A 348 8.63 -10.52 33.80
N TYR A 349 8.83 -11.77 33.39
CA TYR A 349 9.56 -12.09 32.17
C TYR A 349 8.86 -11.51 30.94
N HIS A 350 9.62 -10.95 30.00
CA HIS A 350 9.05 -10.34 28.78
C HIS A 350 8.18 -11.29 27.95
N SER A 351 8.46 -12.60 27.97
CA SER A 351 7.62 -13.61 27.31
C SER A 351 6.20 -13.71 27.88
N THR A 352 6.01 -13.28 29.13
CA THR A 352 4.72 -13.34 29.84
C THR A 352 3.74 -12.28 29.32
N PHE A 353 4.22 -11.15 28.79
CA PHE A 353 3.36 -10.08 28.27
C PHE A 353 2.48 -10.52 27.09
N LYS A 354 2.88 -11.56 26.36
CA LYS A 354 2.12 -12.13 25.24
C LYS A 354 1.11 -13.19 25.64
N ARG A 355 0.97 -13.49 26.94
CA ARG A 355 -0.02 -14.45 27.47
C ARG A 355 -1.39 -13.79 27.62
N SER A 356 -2.42 -14.61 27.78
CA SER A 356 -3.76 -14.13 28.15
C SER A 356 -3.71 -13.54 29.57
N ILE A 357 -4.25 -12.33 29.76
CA ILE A 357 -4.19 -11.67 31.06
C ILE A 357 -5.43 -11.99 31.90
N VAL A 358 -5.23 -12.07 33.21
CA VAL A 358 -6.27 -12.21 34.22
C VAL A 358 -6.03 -11.16 35.28
N VAL A 359 -7.07 -10.41 35.66
CA VAL A 359 -6.97 -9.30 36.61
C VAL A 359 -7.80 -9.60 37.85
N TYR A 360 -7.20 -9.42 39.02
CA TYR A 360 -7.83 -9.50 40.32
C TYR A 360 -7.70 -8.15 41.03
N PHE A 361 -8.78 -7.66 41.63
CA PHE A 361 -8.78 -6.43 42.42
C PHE A 361 -9.01 -6.72 43.89
N ASP A 362 -8.20 -6.12 44.76
CA ASP A 362 -8.41 -6.12 46.22
C ASP A 362 -8.64 -7.53 46.80
N GLU A 363 -7.88 -8.51 46.29
CA GLU A 363 -7.95 -9.95 46.64
C GLU A 363 -9.30 -10.64 46.33
N ASP A 364 -10.18 -10.01 45.55
CA ASP A 364 -11.38 -10.66 45.03
C ASP A 364 -10.99 -11.73 44.00
N ALA A 365 -11.41 -12.97 44.25
CA ALA A 365 -11.18 -14.12 43.38
C ALA A 365 -12.16 -14.18 42.19
N THR A 366 -13.10 -13.24 42.07
CA THR A 366 -14.04 -13.20 40.95
C THR A 366 -13.33 -12.96 39.61
N LEU A 367 -13.56 -13.87 38.66
CA LEU A 367 -13.02 -13.79 37.31
C LEU A 367 -14.07 -13.20 36.37
N THR A 368 -13.91 -11.93 36.04
CA THR A 368 -14.81 -11.25 35.10
C THR A 368 -14.04 -10.61 33.95
N ALA A 369 -14.61 -10.67 32.74
CA ALA A 369 -14.09 -9.90 31.61
C ALA A 369 -14.20 -8.38 31.84
N VAL A 370 -15.07 -7.97 32.78
CA VAL A 370 -15.25 -6.59 33.22
C VAL A 370 -13.98 -6.07 33.90
N TYR A 371 -13.38 -6.83 34.83
CA TYR A 371 -12.16 -6.40 35.52
C TYR A 371 -10.99 -6.14 34.59
N LYS A 372 -10.89 -6.90 33.50
CA LYS A 372 -9.90 -6.63 32.45
C LYS A 372 -10.12 -5.28 31.77
N ARG A 373 -11.36 -4.93 31.44
CA ARG A 373 -11.69 -3.64 30.81
C ARG A 373 -11.49 -2.48 31.77
N ASP A 374 -12.01 -2.61 32.98
CA ASP A 374 -11.88 -1.63 34.06
C ASP A 374 -10.43 -1.38 34.44
N TYR A 375 -9.58 -2.41 34.39
CA TYR A 375 -8.15 -2.27 34.64
C TYR A 375 -7.50 -1.28 33.69
N PHE A 376 -7.63 -1.48 32.38
CA PHE A 376 -7.03 -0.58 31.42
C PHE A 376 -7.67 0.81 31.47
N LEU A 377 -9.00 0.90 31.64
CA LEU A 377 -9.68 2.19 31.76
C LEU A 377 -9.10 3.04 32.90
N HIS A 378 -9.20 2.54 34.14
CA HIS A 378 -8.75 3.29 35.30
C HIS A 378 -7.23 3.49 35.35
N LEU A 379 -6.45 2.56 34.81
CA LEU A 379 -4.99 2.69 34.76
C LEU A 379 -4.58 3.83 33.83
N PHE A 380 -5.15 3.89 32.62
CA PHE A 380 -4.82 4.93 31.65
C PHE A 380 -5.33 6.29 32.12
N ASP A 381 -6.53 6.36 32.70
CA ASP A 381 -7.06 7.59 33.28
C ASP A 381 -6.14 8.15 34.37
N LYS A 382 -5.63 7.32 35.27
CA LYS A 382 -4.71 7.76 36.33
C LYS A 382 -3.30 8.07 35.83
N LEU A 383 -2.84 7.41 34.77
CA LEU A 383 -1.47 7.53 34.27
C LEU A 383 -1.29 8.71 33.30
N LEU A 384 -2.37 9.17 32.68
CA LEU A 384 -2.37 10.23 31.68
C LEU A 384 -2.90 11.56 32.21
N VAL A 385 -3.05 11.72 33.52
CA VAL A 385 -3.24 13.04 34.14
C VAL A 385 -1.90 13.76 34.32
N PRO A 386 -1.88 15.11 34.30
CA PRO A 386 -0.66 15.91 34.50
C PRO A 386 0.10 15.59 35.80
N GLU A 387 -0.61 15.22 36.86
CA GLU A 387 -0.05 14.89 38.17
C GLU A 387 0.84 13.63 38.14
N SER A 388 0.70 12.78 37.11
CA SER A 388 1.58 11.63 36.91
C SER A 388 3.04 12.03 36.64
N GLY A 389 3.26 13.25 36.12
CA GLY A 389 4.57 13.77 35.72
C GLY A 389 5.21 13.04 34.54
N MET A 390 4.53 12.08 33.91
CA MET A 390 5.10 11.28 32.82
C MET A 390 5.13 12.03 31.48
N PHE A 391 4.17 12.92 31.25
CA PHE A 391 3.96 13.58 29.96
C PHE A 391 3.93 15.10 30.10
N MET A 392 4.22 15.79 29.00
CA MET A 392 3.88 17.20 28.84
C MET A 392 2.53 17.32 28.11
N TYR A 393 1.87 18.46 28.27
CA TYR A 393 0.55 18.70 27.69
C TYR A 393 0.58 19.96 26.85
N ASN A 394 -0.29 20.02 25.86
CA ASN A 394 -0.51 21.24 25.10
C ASN A 394 -1.23 22.32 25.94
N ASP A 395 -1.33 23.54 25.42
CA ASP A 395 -1.91 24.68 26.14
C ASP A 395 -3.34 24.44 26.67
N THR A 396 -4.13 23.64 25.95
CA THR A 396 -5.51 23.29 26.33
C THR A 396 -5.61 22.08 27.27
N ASN A 397 -4.50 21.44 27.62
CA ASN A 397 -4.44 20.17 28.38
C ASN A 397 -5.30 19.04 27.78
N THR A 398 -5.51 19.06 26.46
CA THR A 398 -6.32 18.06 25.75
C THR A 398 -5.48 16.97 25.11
N LEU A 399 -4.20 17.25 24.83
CA LEU A 399 -3.27 16.31 24.24
C LEU A 399 -2.00 16.18 25.08
N ALA A 400 -1.54 14.95 25.23
CA ALA A 400 -0.29 14.58 25.89
C ALA A 400 0.82 14.31 24.86
N TRP A 401 2.05 14.62 25.24
CA TRP A 401 3.25 14.29 24.49
C TRP A 401 4.41 13.90 25.42
N PHE A 402 5.42 13.24 24.87
CA PHE A 402 6.63 12.90 25.60
C PHE A 402 7.42 14.17 25.93
N PRO A 403 7.91 14.33 27.18
CA PRO A 403 8.64 15.53 27.56
C PRO A 403 10.07 15.49 27.00
N ALA A 404 10.60 16.65 26.59
CA ALA A 404 12.02 16.78 26.21
C ALA A 404 12.96 16.52 27.40
N MET A 405 12.50 16.85 28.61
CA MET A 405 13.20 16.61 29.87
C MET A 405 12.33 15.73 30.78
N PRO A 406 12.56 14.40 30.83
CA PRO A 406 11.75 13.51 31.63
C PRO A 406 11.90 13.79 33.13
N ARG A 407 10.77 13.85 33.85
CA ARG A 407 10.72 14.00 35.32
C ARG A 407 10.70 12.67 36.06
N VAL A 408 10.52 11.58 35.32
CA VAL A 408 10.45 10.21 35.84
C VAL A 408 11.50 9.32 35.19
N GLU A 409 11.80 8.19 35.81
CA GLU A 409 12.75 7.20 35.27
C GLU A 409 12.33 6.69 33.88
N GLU A 410 13.31 6.54 32.99
CA GLU A 410 13.14 6.05 31.61
C GLU A 410 12.37 4.72 31.56
N LYS A 411 12.61 3.83 32.53
CA LYS A 411 11.92 2.53 32.65
C LYS A 411 10.40 2.67 32.71
N ARG A 412 9.85 3.76 33.25
CA ARG A 412 8.38 3.97 33.27
C ARG A 412 7.81 4.13 31.86
N TYR A 413 8.55 4.72 30.92
CA TYR A 413 8.13 4.81 29.53
C TYR A 413 8.14 3.44 28.85
N PHE A 414 9.14 2.59 29.13
CA PHE A 414 9.12 1.19 28.70
C PHE A 414 7.87 0.45 29.21
N LEU A 415 7.55 0.59 30.49
CA LEU A 415 6.36 -0.04 31.08
C LEU A 415 5.06 0.52 30.50
N PHE A 416 4.99 1.82 30.24
CA PHE A 416 3.88 2.43 29.51
C PHE A 416 3.74 1.85 28.09
N GLY A 417 4.86 1.63 27.41
CA GLY A 417 4.92 0.89 26.14
C GLY A 417 4.30 -0.49 26.24
N VAL A 418 4.73 -1.28 27.22
CA VAL A 418 4.18 -2.61 27.49
C VAL A 418 2.66 -2.53 27.72
N LEU A 419 2.18 -1.56 28.49
CA LEU A 419 0.75 -1.35 28.75
C LEU A 419 -0.06 -1.04 27.49
N CYS A 420 0.41 -0.10 26.66
CA CYS A 420 -0.22 0.22 25.37
C CYS A 420 -0.26 -1.01 24.44
N GLY A 421 0.84 -1.76 24.38
CA GLY A 421 0.91 -3.01 23.62
C GLY A 421 -0.06 -4.06 24.17
N MET A 422 -0.14 -4.21 25.49
CA MET A 422 -1.09 -5.12 26.14
C MET A 422 -2.54 -4.74 25.87
N ALA A 423 -2.90 -3.45 25.88
CA ALA A 423 -4.26 -3.00 25.56
C ALA A 423 -4.65 -3.41 24.14
N LEU A 424 -3.82 -3.07 23.14
CA LEU A 424 -4.03 -3.41 21.73
C LEU A 424 -4.09 -4.94 21.53
N TYR A 425 -3.12 -5.68 22.08
CA TYR A 425 -3.04 -7.14 21.97
C TYR A 425 -4.21 -7.90 22.63
N ASN A 426 -4.98 -7.20 23.46
CA ASN A 426 -6.15 -7.72 24.15
C ASN A 426 -7.48 -7.18 23.62
N ASN A 427 -7.46 -6.46 22.49
CA ASN A 427 -8.62 -5.81 21.88
C ASN A 427 -9.36 -4.90 22.86
N ASN A 428 -8.60 -4.17 23.66
CA ASN A 428 -9.16 -3.18 24.57
C ASN A 428 -8.76 -1.78 24.13
N MET A 429 -9.78 -0.96 23.84
CA MET A 429 -9.58 0.45 23.56
C MET A 429 -9.27 1.17 24.86
N VAL A 430 -8.40 2.17 24.78
CA VAL A 430 -7.94 2.96 25.92
C VAL A 430 -7.98 4.44 25.58
N HIS A 431 -8.19 5.27 26.60
CA HIS A 431 -8.01 6.70 26.45
C HIS A 431 -6.52 7.00 26.27
N LEU A 432 -6.15 7.47 25.07
CA LEU A 432 -4.79 7.87 24.72
C LEU A 432 -4.88 9.23 23.99
N PRO A 433 -4.81 10.35 24.73
CA PRO A 433 -4.95 11.69 24.16
C PRO A 433 -3.65 12.13 23.48
N PHE A 434 -3.12 11.32 22.55
CA PHE A 434 -1.90 11.64 21.82
C PHE A 434 -2.23 12.14 20.41
N PRO A 435 -1.45 13.08 19.85
CA PRO A 435 -1.62 13.55 18.47
C PRO A 435 -1.28 12.46 17.45
N MET A 436 -1.65 12.68 16.19
CA MET A 436 -1.37 11.75 15.08
C MET A 436 0.13 11.42 14.93
N ALA A 437 1.02 12.33 15.32
CA ALA A 437 2.47 12.11 15.39
C ALA A 437 2.84 10.83 16.16
N PHE A 438 2.12 10.50 17.24
CA PHE A 438 2.37 9.30 18.04
C PHE A 438 2.17 8.02 17.22
N PHE A 439 1.01 7.94 16.53
CA PHE A 439 0.65 6.78 15.73
C PHE A 439 1.52 6.66 14.48
N LYS A 440 1.87 7.79 13.84
CA LYS A 440 2.83 7.84 12.73
C LYS A 440 4.18 7.26 13.14
N LYS A 441 4.73 7.67 14.27
CA LYS A 441 6.01 7.15 14.77
C LYS A 441 5.97 5.64 15.04
N LEU A 442 4.86 5.10 15.54
CA LEU A 442 4.70 3.66 15.79
C LEU A 442 4.76 2.82 14.49
N VAL A 443 4.35 3.39 13.35
CA VAL A 443 4.37 2.72 12.03
C VAL A 443 5.47 3.27 11.12
N ASN A 444 6.51 3.89 11.68
CA ASN A 444 7.67 4.45 10.97
C ASN A 444 7.35 5.52 9.90
N ILE A 445 6.26 6.26 10.08
CA ILE A 445 5.94 7.43 9.26
C ILE A 445 6.47 8.69 9.93
N LYS A 446 7.19 9.53 9.17
CA LYS A 446 7.72 10.80 9.69
C LYS A 446 6.57 11.78 9.96
N PRO A 447 6.47 12.34 11.18
CA PRO A 447 5.53 13.42 11.47
C PRO A 447 5.81 14.68 10.62
N SER A 448 4.76 15.44 10.31
CA SER A 448 4.79 16.66 9.52
C SER A 448 4.32 17.88 10.34
N LEU A 449 4.39 19.06 9.72
CA LEU A 449 3.87 20.30 10.32
C LEU A 449 2.37 20.21 10.68
N GLU A 450 1.59 19.41 9.95
CA GLU A 450 0.18 19.17 10.27
C GLU A 450 0.01 18.47 11.63
N ASP A 451 0.90 17.52 11.94
CA ASP A 451 0.85 16.83 13.22
C ASP A 451 1.22 17.76 14.38
N LEU A 452 2.13 18.72 14.12
CA LEU A 452 2.41 19.79 15.08
C LEU A 452 1.21 20.72 15.23
N ARG A 453 0.46 20.98 14.16
CA ARG A 453 -0.76 21.81 14.26
C ARG A 453 -1.84 21.18 15.11
N GLU A 454 -1.97 19.85 15.11
CA GLU A 454 -2.87 19.14 16.03
C GLU A 454 -2.44 19.32 17.49
N PHE A 455 -1.14 19.23 17.78
CA PHE A 455 -0.62 19.34 19.15
C PHE A 455 -0.54 20.79 19.65
N SER A 456 0.06 21.67 18.86
CA SER A 456 0.42 23.06 19.18
C SER A 456 0.06 23.98 17.99
N PRO A 457 -1.21 24.43 17.89
CA PRO A 457 -1.70 25.19 16.74
C PRO A 457 -0.97 26.54 16.54
N ILE A 458 -0.55 27.19 17.64
CA ILE A 458 0.09 28.52 17.61
C ILE A 458 1.50 28.41 17.02
N GLU A 459 2.28 27.43 17.49
CA GLU A 459 3.63 27.14 17.02
C GLU A 459 3.60 26.71 15.56
N ALA A 460 2.70 25.79 15.19
CA ALA A 460 2.54 25.37 13.81
C ALA A 460 2.10 26.52 12.89
N GLY A 461 1.22 27.41 13.37
CA GLY A 461 0.81 28.61 12.67
C GLY A 461 1.97 29.57 12.42
N SER A 462 2.85 29.74 13.41
CA SER A 462 4.05 30.57 13.31
C SER A 462 5.04 29.98 12.29
N LEU A 463 5.27 28.67 12.30
CA LEU A 463 6.13 28.01 11.30
C LEU A 463 5.53 28.07 9.90
N GLN A 464 4.21 27.93 9.78
CA GLN A 464 3.51 28.08 8.50
C GLN A 464 3.64 29.51 7.97
N TYR A 465 3.53 30.52 8.84
CA TYR A 465 3.74 31.92 8.47
C TYR A 465 5.14 32.15 7.89
N ILE A 466 6.19 31.54 8.47
CA ILE A 466 7.56 31.64 7.94
C ILE A 466 7.65 31.03 6.53
N LEU A 467 6.99 29.89 6.27
CA LEU A 467 6.97 29.28 4.94
C LEU A 467 6.27 30.17 3.91
N ASP A 468 5.15 30.75 4.30
CA ASP A 468 4.29 31.56 3.43
C ASP A 468 4.79 33.00 3.28
N TYR A 469 5.77 33.41 4.08
CA TYR A 469 6.31 34.76 4.05
C TYR A 469 7.06 35.04 2.73
N PRO A 470 6.89 36.25 2.14
CA PRO A 470 7.54 36.61 0.88
C PRO A 470 9.06 36.45 0.94
N ASP A 471 9.64 35.97 -0.17
CA ASP A 471 11.05 35.57 -0.23
C ASP A 471 12.06 36.73 -0.10
N ASP A 472 11.63 37.99 -0.19
CA ASP A 472 12.55 39.14 -0.15
C ASP A 472 12.77 39.69 1.28
N ASP A 473 11.96 39.25 2.27
CA ASP A 473 11.87 39.90 3.58
C ASP A 473 12.11 38.96 4.78
N VAL A 474 12.22 37.64 4.60
CA VAL A 474 12.41 36.68 5.73
C VAL A 474 13.67 37.02 6.54
N GLU A 475 14.71 37.47 5.86
CA GLU A 475 16.00 37.84 6.45
C GLU A 475 15.87 39.03 7.41
N ASN A 476 14.87 39.90 7.23
CA ASN A 476 14.59 41.04 8.11
C ASN A 476 14.01 40.63 9.48
N MET A 477 13.65 39.35 9.66
CA MET A 477 13.15 38.85 10.95
C MET A 477 14.28 38.52 11.94
N ASP A 478 15.55 38.51 11.49
CA ASP A 478 16.73 38.16 12.30
C ASP A 478 16.57 36.83 13.08
N MET A 479 15.79 35.90 12.53
CA MET A 479 15.56 34.58 13.12
C MET A 479 16.78 33.69 12.89
N THR A 480 17.09 32.84 13.87
CA THR A 480 18.15 31.84 13.77
C THR A 480 17.58 30.43 13.94
N PHE A 481 18.43 29.43 13.70
CA PHE A 481 18.12 28.03 13.98
C PHE A 481 18.10 27.69 15.49
N SER A 482 18.24 28.69 16.37
CA SER A 482 18.07 28.54 17.83
C SER A 482 16.60 28.67 18.22
N VAL A 483 16.00 27.59 18.75
CA VAL A 483 14.58 27.52 19.11
C VAL A 483 14.38 27.06 20.54
N MET A 484 13.24 27.42 21.14
CA MET A 484 12.82 26.96 22.47
C MET A 484 11.67 25.97 22.33
N TRP A 485 11.79 24.80 22.96
CA TRP A 485 10.72 23.80 23.03
C TRP A 485 10.55 23.28 24.46
N GLY A 486 9.37 23.45 25.02
CA GLY A 486 9.17 23.34 26.46
C GLY A 486 10.06 24.35 27.18
N ASP A 487 10.96 23.86 28.03
CA ASP A 487 11.90 24.68 28.80
C ASP A 487 13.36 24.56 28.29
N VAL A 488 13.56 24.06 27.06
CA VAL A 488 14.89 23.78 26.49
C VAL A 488 15.13 24.65 25.26
N VAL A 489 16.24 25.40 25.28
CA VAL A 489 16.76 26.11 24.10
C VAL A 489 17.74 25.19 23.37
N VAL A 490 17.54 25.01 22.06
CA VAL A 490 18.37 24.14 21.21
C VAL A 490 18.78 24.86 19.94
N GLU A 491 20.01 24.60 19.49
CA GLU A 491 20.48 24.95 18.15
C GLU A 491 20.14 23.81 17.19
N LEU A 492 19.24 24.06 16.23
CA LEU A 492 18.74 23.07 15.29
C LEU A 492 19.80 22.65 14.25
N ASP A 493 20.79 23.50 13.97
CA ASP A 493 21.97 23.16 13.17
C ASP A 493 23.25 23.23 14.01
N PRO A 494 23.64 22.13 14.69
CA PRO A 494 24.83 22.11 15.53
C PRO A 494 26.14 22.39 14.79
N LYS A 495 26.15 22.32 13.45
CA LYS A 495 27.35 22.57 12.63
C LYS A 495 27.56 24.05 12.36
N GLU A 496 26.50 24.85 12.42
CA GLU A 496 26.52 26.27 12.12
C GLU A 496 25.67 27.03 13.16
N THR A 497 26.24 27.21 14.35
CA THR A 497 25.56 27.94 15.43
C THR A 497 25.26 29.38 15.01
N GLY A 498 24.02 29.82 15.25
CA GLY A 498 23.56 31.14 14.84
C GLY A 498 23.26 31.26 13.34
N LYS A 499 23.12 30.14 12.62
CA LYS A 499 22.63 30.12 11.23
C LYS A 499 21.32 30.89 11.13
N LEU A 500 21.29 31.89 10.26
CA LEU A 500 20.11 32.72 10.02
C LEU A 500 19.08 31.97 9.17
N VAL A 501 17.81 32.23 9.44
CA VAL A 501 16.71 31.80 8.59
C VAL A 501 16.61 32.74 7.39
N THR A 502 16.76 32.19 6.20
CA THR A 502 16.69 32.90 4.93
C THR A 502 15.63 32.27 4.04
N SER A 503 15.26 32.95 2.96
CA SER A 503 14.26 32.43 2.01
C SER A 503 14.69 31.15 1.32
N ALA A 504 16.00 30.91 1.19
CA ALA A 504 16.55 29.68 0.65
C ALA A 504 16.45 28.49 1.62
N ASN A 505 16.50 28.74 2.94
CA ASN A 505 16.55 27.68 3.96
C ASN A 505 15.29 27.60 4.87
N LYS A 506 14.29 28.47 4.72
CA LYS A 506 13.07 28.48 5.55
C LYS A 506 12.36 27.12 5.63
N LYS A 507 12.37 26.35 4.53
CA LYS A 507 11.82 24.99 4.53
C LYS A 507 12.65 24.02 5.36
N GLU A 508 13.97 24.10 5.27
CA GLU A 508 14.90 23.31 6.09
C GLU A 508 14.72 23.64 7.57
N PHE A 509 14.60 24.92 7.92
CA PHE A 509 14.32 25.37 9.29
C PHE A 509 13.07 24.70 9.85
N VAL A 510 11.93 24.81 9.13
CA VAL A 510 10.65 24.22 9.58
C VAL A 510 10.72 22.69 9.65
N ASP A 511 11.28 22.03 8.63
CA ASP A 511 11.43 20.58 8.60
C ASP A 511 12.32 20.07 9.75
N THR A 512 13.35 20.82 10.12
CA THR A 512 14.28 20.50 11.21
C THR A 512 13.64 20.76 12.57
N TYR A 513 12.89 21.86 12.72
CA TYR A 513 12.13 22.15 13.95
C TYR A 513 11.12 21.03 14.22
N VAL A 514 10.27 20.68 13.25
CA VAL A 514 9.29 19.59 13.40
C VAL A 514 9.99 18.26 13.72
N ASN A 515 11.13 17.99 13.09
CA ASN A 515 11.94 16.81 13.39
C ASN A 515 12.50 16.82 14.82
N TYR A 516 12.93 17.98 15.32
CA TYR A 516 13.41 18.11 16.69
C TYR A 516 12.31 17.80 17.70
N ILE A 517 11.13 18.42 17.55
CA ILE A 517 9.98 18.20 18.45
C ILE A 517 9.59 16.71 18.51
N PHE A 518 9.38 16.09 17.35
CA PHE A 518 8.80 14.75 17.33
C PHE A 518 9.82 13.63 17.39
N ASN A 519 11.09 13.86 17.03
CA ASN A 519 12.12 12.82 17.00
C ASN A 519 13.25 13.08 18.00
N GLN A 520 14.01 14.16 17.83
CA GLN A 520 15.26 14.35 18.59
C GLN A 520 15.00 14.61 20.08
N SER A 521 14.08 15.53 20.41
CA SER A 521 13.81 15.94 21.79
C SER A 521 13.26 14.81 22.66
N VAL A 522 12.62 13.80 22.05
CA VAL A 522 11.97 12.69 22.75
C VAL A 522 12.62 11.34 22.49
N GLU A 523 13.77 11.29 21.81
CA GLU A 523 14.36 10.06 21.28
C GLU A 523 14.49 8.97 22.35
N VAL A 524 15.11 9.30 23.48
CA VAL A 524 15.37 8.35 24.57
C VAL A 524 14.07 7.76 25.14
N VAL A 525 13.14 8.62 25.55
CA VAL A 525 11.89 8.20 26.22
C VAL A 525 10.92 7.53 25.26
N PHE A 526 10.82 8.02 24.02
CA PHE A 526 9.98 7.40 23.00
C PHE A 526 10.51 6.03 22.62
N GLU A 527 11.84 5.84 22.58
CA GLU A 527 12.41 4.55 22.20
C GLU A 527 12.31 3.50 23.29
N GLU A 528 12.35 3.89 24.57
CA GLU A 528 11.95 3.01 25.66
C GLU A 528 10.48 2.60 25.55
N PHE A 529 9.58 3.57 25.30
CA PHE A 529 8.18 3.28 25.02
C PHE A 529 8.00 2.31 23.84
N ARG A 530 8.66 2.57 22.71
CA ARG A 530 8.62 1.75 21.50
C ARG A 530 9.10 0.33 21.78
N LYS A 531 10.22 0.18 22.50
CA LYS A 531 10.75 -1.13 22.93
C LYS A 531 9.74 -1.89 23.75
N GLY A 532 9.07 -1.23 24.70
CA GLY A 532 8.04 -1.83 25.54
C GLY A 532 6.82 -2.29 24.73
N PHE A 533 6.31 -1.44 23.85
CA PHE A 533 5.16 -1.73 22.99
C PHE A 533 5.38 -2.99 22.14
N PHE A 534 6.55 -3.09 21.49
CA PHE A 534 6.90 -4.24 20.66
C PHE A 534 7.45 -5.45 21.45
N LYS A 535 7.53 -5.39 22.79
CA LYS A 535 7.62 -6.64 23.58
C LYS A 535 6.32 -7.43 23.55
N VAL A 536 5.19 -6.75 23.34
CA VAL A 536 3.86 -7.38 23.34
C VAL A 536 3.39 -7.60 21.90
N CYS A 537 3.33 -6.52 21.12
CA CYS A 537 2.84 -6.54 19.75
C CYS A 537 3.94 -6.91 18.77
N ASP A 538 3.57 -7.60 17.68
CA ASP A 538 4.49 -7.93 16.59
C ASP A 538 4.58 -6.73 15.63
N MET A 539 5.79 -6.20 15.42
CA MET A 539 6.03 -5.02 14.59
C MET A 539 5.55 -5.22 13.16
N ASP A 540 5.84 -6.38 12.58
CA ASP A 540 5.46 -6.69 11.20
C ASP A 540 3.94 -6.61 10.99
N VAL A 541 3.13 -6.89 12.02
CA VAL A 541 1.65 -6.83 11.93
C VAL A 541 1.10 -5.45 12.30
N VAL A 542 1.74 -4.73 13.21
CA VAL A 542 1.36 -3.36 13.55
C VAL A 542 1.58 -2.42 12.36
N GLU A 543 2.64 -2.64 11.58
CA GLU A 543 2.92 -1.88 10.35
C GLU A 543 1.92 -2.14 9.22
N PHE A 544 0.96 -3.06 9.38
CA PHE A 544 -0.14 -3.19 8.42
C PHE A 544 -1.11 -2.02 8.49
N PHE A 545 -1.22 -1.36 9.64
CA PHE A 545 -2.14 -0.26 9.88
C PHE A 545 -1.56 1.06 9.39
N GLN A 546 -2.40 1.87 8.76
CA GLN A 546 -2.14 3.30 8.60
C GLN A 546 -2.27 4.01 9.97
N PRO A 547 -1.67 5.20 10.16
CA PRO A 547 -1.73 5.92 11.43
C PRO A 547 -3.16 6.13 11.95
N GLU A 548 -4.09 6.53 11.08
CA GLU A 548 -5.49 6.78 11.40
C GLU A 548 -6.23 5.48 11.76
N GLU A 549 -5.86 4.39 11.10
CA GLU A 549 -6.39 3.05 11.41
C GLU A 549 -5.90 2.58 12.78
N LEU A 550 -4.60 2.74 13.08
CA LEU A 550 -4.01 2.35 14.36
C LEU A 550 -4.62 3.17 15.51
N ARG A 551 -4.77 4.49 15.33
CA ARG A 551 -5.50 5.36 16.28
C ARG A 551 -6.92 4.86 16.52
N GLY A 552 -7.65 4.57 15.44
CA GLY A 552 -9.02 4.07 15.52
C GLY A 552 -9.15 2.72 16.25
N VAL A 553 -8.14 1.85 16.17
CA VAL A 553 -8.13 0.55 16.86
C VAL A 553 -7.74 0.69 18.33
N MET A 554 -6.79 1.57 18.65
CA MET A 554 -6.30 1.75 20.02
C MET A 554 -7.21 2.63 20.87
N VAL A 555 -7.79 3.68 20.29
CA VAL A 555 -8.54 4.73 21.01
C VAL A 555 -10.05 4.64 20.71
N GLY A 556 -10.42 4.10 19.56
CA GLY A 556 -11.79 4.14 19.05
C GLY A 556 -12.01 5.28 18.06
N LYS A 557 -13.21 5.35 17.49
CA LYS A 557 -13.66 6.43 16.60
C LYS A 557 -14.88 7.11 17.22
N GLU A 558 -14.96 8.43 17.16
CA GLU A 558 -16.10 9.23 17.62
C GLU A 558 -17.27 9.28 16.62
N ASN A 559 -17.34 8.29 15.72
CA ASN A 559 -18.44 8.18 14.76
C ASN A 559 -19.50 7.24 15.34
N PHE A 560 -20.43 7.82 16.09
CA PHE A 560 -21.50 7.07 16.76
C PHE A 560 -22.64 6.77 15.78
N ASP A 561 -22.92 5.48 15.57
CA ASP A 561 -24.15 5.01 14.94
C ASP A 561 -25.18 4.70 16.02
N TRP A 562 -25.97 5.72 16.35
CA TRP A 562 -27.01 5.63 17.38
C TRP A 562 -28.12 4.62 17.03
N GLU A 563 -28.41 4.39 15.75
CA GLU A 563 -29.42 3.42 15.33
C GLU A 563 -28.94 1.99 15.55
N THR A 564 -27.69 1.69 15.17
CA THR A 564 -27.06 0.40 15.47
C THR A 564 -26.98 0.18 16.99
N LEU A 565 -26.62 1.20 17.77
CA LEU A 565 -26.60 1.09 19.24
C LEU A 565 -27.98 0.75 19.79
N LYS A 566 -29.03 1.45 19.34
CA LYS A 566 -30.42 1.20 19.77
C LYS A 566 -30.89 -0.22 19.46
N GLN A 567 -30.53 -0.77 18.31
CA GLN A 567 -30.87 -2.14 17.92
C GLN A 567 -30.18 -3.21 18.78
N ASN A 568 -29.02 -2.90 19.36
CA ASN A 568 -28.19 -3.85 20.11
C ASN A 568 -28.17 -3.60 21.63
N THR A 569 -28.99 -2.65 22.11
CA THR A 569 -29.17 -2.41 23.55
C THR A 569 -30.25 -3.35 24.06
N VAL A 570 -29.91 -4.18 25.06
CA VAL A 570 -30.82 -5.15 25.71
C VAL A 570 -31.69 -4.47 26.75
#